data_AF-B4IHU7-F1
#
_entry.id   AF-B4IHU7-F1
#
_cell.length_a   1.000
_cell.length_b   1.000
_cell.length_c   1.000
_cell.angle_alpha   90.00
_cell.angle_beta   90.00
_cell.angle_gamma   90.00
#
_symmetry.space_group_name_H-M   'P 1'
#
loop_
_entity.id
_entity.type
_entity.pdbx_description
1 polymer ?
#
loop_
_entity_poly.entity_id
_entity_poly.type
_entity_poly.pdbx_seq_one_letter_code
_entity_poly.pdbx_strand_id
1 'polypeptide(L)'
;MEPGILIDERQHIQKKTFTKWINSHLIDTQCTPVKDLFLDLRDGHRLLALLSTLTQTNLTKNNLIAHADSIELSLTELRNGPRISNGKERPDASSTSTMSSRSVTRLREHWDETSQCVLQRAAQLKNMLSDSQRFEAKRLELEKWLARMEQRAERMGTIATTADILEAQQKEQKSFHAELHQNKQHFDIFNELTQKLIAVYPNDDTTRIKKMTEVINQRYANLNSGVINRGKQLHAAVHSLQSFDRAMDQFLAFLSETETLCENAESDIERNPLMFKVSVQLHHSPT
;
A
#
# COMPACT_ATOMS: atom_id res chain seq x y z
N MET A 1 -10.17 -66.78 -23.58
CA MET A 1 -10.77 -65.56 -23.00
C MET A 1 -10.21 -64.39 -23.80
N GLU A 2 -11.08 -63.63 -24.46
CA GLU A 2 -10.64 -62.54 -25.34
C GLU A 2 -10.09 -61.34 -24.56
N PRO A 3 -8.93 -60.78 -24.95
CA PRO A 3 -8.31 -59.63 -24.29
C PRO A 3 -9.13 -58.33 -24.37
N GLY A 4 -10.10 -58.22 -25.28
CA GLY A 4 -10.97 -57.05 -25.41
C GLY A 4 -11.95 -56.84 -24.25
N ILE A 5 -12.42 -57.93 -23.62
CA ILE A 5 -13.42 -57.87 -22.55
C ILE A 5 -12.82 -57.25 -21.27
N LEU A 6 -11.55 -57.57 -20.96
CA LEU A 6 -10.87 -57.09 -19.76
C LEU A 6 -10.50 -55.60 -19.80
N ILE A 7 -10.26 -55.06 -21.01
CA ILE A 7 -9.92 -53.65 -21.20
C ILE A 7 -11.17 -52.77 -21.03
N ASP A 8 -12.30 -53.22 -21.58
CA ASP A 8 -13.58 -52.50 -21.48
C ASP A 8 -14.10 -52.49 -20.03
N GLU A 9 -13.93 -53.62 -19.32
CA GLU A 9 -14.26 -53.73 -17.90
C GLU A 9 -13.41 -52.79 -17.02
N ARG A 10 -12.11 -52.66 -17.30
CA ARG A 10 -11.22 -51.71 -16.61
C ARG A 10 -11.65 -50.25 -16.85
N GLN A 11 -11.97 -49.89 -18.08
CA GLN A 11 -12.44 -48.53 -18.42
C GLN A 11 -13.79 -48.23 -17.76
N HIS A 12 -14.71 -49.20 -17.74
CA HIS A 12 -15.99 -49.09 -17.08
C HIS A 12 -15.83 -48.85 -15.57
N ILE A 13 -14.95 -49.60 -14.91
CA ILE A 13 -14.65 -49.43 -13.49
C ILE A 13 -14.06 -48.05 -13.21
N GLN A 14 -13.12 -47.56 -14.03
CA GLN A 14 -12.52 -46.24 -13.86
C GLN A 14 -13.55 -45.11 -14.01
N LYS A 15 -14.41 -45.16 -15.04
CA LYS A 15 -15.49 -44.18 -15.24
C LYS A 15 -16.45 -44.16 -14.05
N LYS A 16 -16.83 -45.33 -13.56
CA LYS A 16 -17.73 -45.48 -12.41
C LYS A 16 -17.12 -44.93 -11.12
N THR A 17 -15.85 -45.22 -10.86
CA THR A 17 -15.13 -44.70 -9.69
C THR A 17 -14.99 -43.19 -9.73
N PHE A 18 -14.62 -42.62 -10.88
CA PHE A 18 -14.51 -41.17 -11.04
C PHE A 18 -15.85 -40.46 -10.90
N THR A 19 -16.92 -41.02 -11.47
CA THR A 19 -18.28 -40.49 -11.34
C THR A 19 -18.74 -40.46 -9.88
N LYS A 20 -18.48 -41.53 -9.12
CA LYS A 20 -18.78 -41.56 -7.67
C LYS A 20 -18.00 -40.51 -6.90
N TRP A 21 -16.71 -40.34 -7.23
CA TRP A 21 -15.86 -39.34 -6.59
C TRP A 21 -16.36 -37.92 -6.83
N ILE A 22 -16.73 -37.57 -8.07
CA ILE A 22 -17.33 -36.26 -8.40
C ILE A 22 -18.61 -36.05 -7.59
N ASN A 23 -19.52 -37.02 -7.62
CA ASN A 23 -20.80 -36.90 -6.94
C ASN A 23 -20.65 -36.72 -5.43
N SER A 24 -19.65 -37.37 -4.81
CA SER A 24 -19.37 -37.21 -3.38
C SER A 24 -19.05 -35.76 -2.97
N HIS A 25 -18.49 -34.96 -3.89
CA HIS A 25 -18.11 -33.57 -3.63
C HIS A 25 -19.16 -32.56 -4.13
N LEU A 26 -20.13 -33.02 -4.91
CA LEU A 26 -21.26 -32.22 -5.38
C LEU A 26 -22.50 -32.34 -4.49
N ILE A 27 -22.52 -33.25 -3.50
CA ILE A 27 -23.67 -33.51 -2.61
C ILE A 27 -24.19 -32.24 -1.94
N ASP A 28 -23.29 -31.38 -1.47
CA ASP A 28 -23.66 -30.14 -0.76
C ASP A 28 -23.78 -28.92 -1.69
N THR A 29 -23.75 -29.15 -3.00
CA THR A 29 -23.92 -28.10 -4.02
C THR A 29 -25.32 -28.12 -4.60
N GLN A 30 -25.73 -27.04 -5.27
CA GLN A 30 -27.01 -27.01 -6.00
C GLN A 30 -26.97 -27.83 -7.32
N CYS A 31 -25.88 -28.52 -7.61
CA CYS A 31 -25.74 -29.30 -8.84
C CYS A 31 -26.44 -30.66 -8.73
N THR A 32 -27.06 -31.10 -9.82
CA THR A 32 -27.58 -32.45 -9.91
C THR A 32 -26.45 -33.48 -10.01
N PRO A 33 -26.66 -34.75 -9.60
CA PRO A 33 -25.65 -35.79 -9.70
C PRO A 33 -25.25 -36.08 -11.15
N VAL A 34 -23.94 -36.24 -11.37
CA VAL A 34 -23.33 -36.64 -12.64
C VAL A 34 -23.66 -38.11 -12.90
N LYS A 35 -24.39 -38.36 -13.99
CA LYS A 35 -24.78 -39.69 -14.49
C LYS A 35 -24.00 -40.04 -15.74
N ASP A 36 -23.75 -39.04 -16.59
CA ASP A 36 -22.94 -39.15 -17.79
C ASP A 36 -21.85 -38.08 -17.74
N LEU A 37 -20.58 -38.53 -17.63
CA LEU A 37 -19.42 -37.65 -17.51
C LEU A 37 -19.31 -36.66 -18.68
N PHE A 38 -19.81 -37.00 -19.86
CA PHE A 38 -19.71 -36.15 -21.04
C PHE A 38 -20.85 -35.15 -21.12
N LEU A 39 -22.08 -35.58 -20.83
CA LEU A 39 -23.26 -34.69 -20.93
C LEU A 39 -23.37 -33.75 -19.74
N ASP A 40 -23.07 -34.24 -18.54
CA ASP A 40 -23.32 -33.50 -17.31
C ASP A 40 -22.19 -32.53 -16.92
N LEU A 41 -20.99 -32.70 -17.49
CA LEU A 41 -19.85 -31.82 -17.24
C LEU A 41 -19.59 -30.82 -18.38
N ARG A 42 -20.30 -30.95 -19.51
CA ARG A 42 -20.02 -30.20 -20.75
C ARG A 42 -20.14 -28.69 -20.63
N ASP A 43 -21.07 -28.22 -19.80
CA ASP A 43 -21.36 -26.79 -19.65
C ASP A 43 -20.46 -26.14 -18.60
N GLY A 44 -19.52 -26.90 -18.01
CA GLY A 44 -18.58 -26.44 -17.01
C GLY A 44 -19.21 -26.15 -15.65
N HIS A 45 -20.53 -26.09 -15.52
CA HIS A 45 -21.21 -25.65 -14.29
C HIS A 45 -20.90 -26.58 -13.11
N ARG A 46 -20.96 -27.90 -13.34
CA ARG A 46 -20.67 -28.89 -12.31
C ARG A 46 -19.19 -29.02 -12.00
N LEU A 47 -18.31 -28.75 -12.98
CA LEU A 47 -16.87 -28.68 -12.74
C LEU A 47 -16.53 -27.48 -11.85
N LEU A 48 -17.19 -26.33 -12.05
CA LEU A 48 -17.03 -25.15 -11.22
C LEU A 48 -17.54 -25.37 -9.78
N ALA A 49 -18.70 -25.99 -9.62
CA ALA A 49 -19.21 -26.34 -8.30
C ALA A 49 -18.28 -27.31 -7.56
N LEU A 50 -17.77 -28.32 -8.27
CA LEU A 50 -16.80 -29.28 -7.74
C LEU A 50 -15.51 -28.58 -7.29
N LEU A 51 -14.97 -27.68 -8.12
CA LEU A 51 -13.77 -26.91 -7.81
C LEU A 51 -14.00 -25.95 -6.63
N SER A 52 -15.16 -25.31 -6.55
CA SER A 52 -15.49 -24.42 -5.44
C SER A 52 -15.60 -25.19 -4.12
N THR A 53 -16.24 -26.37 -4.12
CA THR A 53 -16.32 -27.23 -2.94
C THR A 53 -14.97 -27.79 -2.52
N LEU A 54 -14.15 -28.25 -3.47
CA LEU A 54 -12.81 -28.78 -3.19
C LEU A 54 -11.86 -27.72 -2.62
N THR A 55 -12.05 -26.45 -2.96
CA THR A 55 -11.11 -25.39 -2.62
C THR A 55 -11.64 -24.37 -1.63
N GLN A 56 -12.90 -24.49 -1.21
CA GLN A 56 -13.56 -23.62 -0.22
C GLN A 56 -13.45 -22.12 -0.57
N THR A 57 -13.38 -21.76 -1.86
CA THR A 57 -13.21 -20.36 -2.32
C THR A 57 -14.06 -20.03 -3.57
N ASN A 58 -14.38 -18.74 -3.74
CA ASN A 58 -14.96 -18.18 -4.97
C ASN A 58 -13.83 -17.72 -5.89
N LEU A 59 -13.72 -18.35 -7.06
CA LEU A 59 -12.60 -18.21 -7.99
C LEU A 59 -12.85 -17.11 -9.02
N THR A 60 -11.80 -16.42 -9.48
CA THR A 60 -11.91 -15.31 -10.45
C THR A 60 -12.06 -15.79 -11.89
N LYS A 61 -12.91 -15.10 -12.67
CA LYS A 61 -13.32 -15.51 -14.02
C LYS A 61 -12.17 -15.73 -15.01
N ASN A 62 -11.13 -14.90 -15.03
CA ASN A 62 -10.16 -14.93 -16.13
C ASN A 62 -9.27 -16.19 -16.17
N ASN A 63 -8.83 -16.69 -15.01
CA ASN A 63 -8.06 -17.93 -14.95
C ASN A 63 -8.95 -19.15 -15.20
N LEU A 64 -10.21 -19.07 -14.77
CA LEU A 64 -11.18 -20.13 -15.00
C LEU A 64 -11.63 -20.24 -16.46
N ILE A 65 -11.76 -19.11 -17.17
CA ILE A 65 -12.17 -19.10 -18.58
C ILE A 65 -11.11 -19.81 -19.42
N ALA A 66 -9.83 -19.44 -19.29
CA ALA A 66 -8.75 -20.06 -20.05
C ALA A 66 -8.63 -21.59 -19.82
N HIS A 67 -8.87 -22.06 -18.60
CA HIS A 67 -8.85 -23.49 -18.28
C HIS A 67 -10.15 -24.22 -18.67
N ALA A 68 -11.31 -23.57 -18.53
CA ALA A 68 -12.59 -24.10 -19.01
C ALA A 68 -12.57 -24.31 -20.54
N ASP A 69 -12.00 -23.36 -21.28
CA ASP A 69 -11.78 -23.46 -22.72
C ASP A 69 -10.89 -24.67 -23.08
N SER A 70 -9.88 -24.97 -22.25
CA SER A 70 -8.99 -26.13 -22.44
C SER A 70 -9.69 -27.48 -22.19
N ILE A 71 -10.55 -27.56 -21.17
CA ILE A 71 -11.39 -28.75 -20.94
C ILE A 71 -12.40 -28.92 -22.07
N GLU A 72 -13.05 -27.84 -22.50
CA GLU A 72 -14.01 -27.85 -23.61
C GLU A 72 -13.36 -28.31 -24.93
N LEU A 73 -12.09 -27.92 -25.17
CA LEU A 73 -11.32 -28.39 -26.31
C LEU A 73 -11.11 -29.92 -26.26
N SER A 74 -10.69 -30.48 -25.13
CA SER A 74 -10.54 -31.95 -25.00
C SER A 74 -11.85 -32.70 -25.11
N LEU A 75 -12.94 -32.16 -24.57
CA LEU A 75 -14.29 -32.72 -24.74
C LEU A 75 -14.74 -32.65 -26.21
N THR A 76 -14.34 -31.62 -26.94
CA THR A 76 -14.60 -31.47 -28.37
C THR A 76 -13.79 -32.46 -29.21
N GLU A 77 -12.52 -32.71 -28.86
CA GLU A 77 -11.70 -33.76 -29.49
C GLU A 77 -12.28 -35.16 -29.27
N LEU A 78 -12.76 -35.44 -28.04
CA LEU A 78 -13.48 -36.67 -27.69
C LEU A 78 -14.75 -36.85 -28.54
N ARG A 79 -15.52 -35.76 -28.70
CA ARG A 79 -16.77 -35.75 -29.49
C ARG A 79 -16.52 -35.94 -30.97
N ASN A 80 -15.41 -35.42 -31.49
CA ASN A 80 -15.08 -35.40 -32.91
C ASN A 80 -14.15 -36.55 -33.33
N GLY A 81 -14.22 -37.73 -32.69
CA GLY A 81 -13.46 -38.94 -33.08
C GLY A 81 -13.45 -39.18 -34.61
N PRO A 82 -12.45 -39.91 -35.15
CA PRO A 82 -12.01 -39.77 -36.53
C PRO A 82 -13.17 -39.75 -37.53
N ARG A 83 -13.31 -38.64 -38.26
CA ARG A 83 -14.17 -38.58 -39.45
C ARG A 83 -13.60 -39.57 -40.46
N ILE A 84 -14.21 -40.75 -40.54
CA ILE A 84 -13.94 -41.70 -41.62
C ILE A 84 -14.30 -40.98 -42.93
N SER A 85 -13.29 -40.48 -43.63
CA SER A 85 -13.40 -40.15 -45.04
C SER A 85 -13.70 -41.46 -45.76
N ASN A 86 -14.85 -41.51 -46.44
CA ASN A 86 -15.33 -42.64 -47.22
C ASN A 86 -14.20 -43.35 -47.98
N GLY A 87 -13.74 -44.45 -47.42
CA GLY A 87 -12.71 -45.34 -47.95
C GLY A 87 -12.87 -46.67 -47.24
N LYS A 88 -13.10 -47.72 -48.02
CA LYS A 88 -13.64 -49.01 -47.59
C LYS A 88 -12.59 -49.84 -46.85
N GLU A 89 -12.31 -49.53 -45.58
CA GLU A 89 -11.59 -50.41 -44.66
C GLU A 89 -12.31 -50.44 -43.30
N ARG A 90 -12.57 -51.65 -42.78
CA ARG A 90 -13.13 -51.83 -41.44
C ARG A 90 -12.10 -51.33 -40.43
N PRO A 91 -12.41 -50.35 -39.56
CA PRO A 91 -11.52 -50.01 -38.46
C PRO A 91 -11.44 -51.22 -37.53
N ASP A 92 -10.23 -51.66 -37.24
CA ASP A 92 -9.97 -52.67 -36.23
C ASP A 92 -10.38 -52.13 -34.86
N ALA A 93 -11.05 -52.96 -34.05
CA ALA A 93 -11.53 -52.58 -32.72
C ALA A 93 -10.40 -52.08 -31.78
N SER A 94 -9.14 -52.44 -32.09
CA SER A 94 -7.94 -51.99 -31.39
C SER A 94 -7.67 -50.49 -31.57
N SER A 95 -7.83 -49.94 -32.77
CA SER A 95 -7.56 -48.53 -33.06
C SER A 95 -8.58 -47.59 -32.40
N THR A 96 -9.86 -47.97 -32.38
CA THR A 96 -10.91 -47.18 -31.71
C THR A 96 -10.74 -47.18 -30.18
N SER A 97 -10.38 -48.33 -29.60
CA SER A 97 -10.12 -48.45 -28.14
C SER A 97 -8.89 -47.66 -27.69
N THR A 98 -7.81 -47.72 -28.49
CA THR A 98 -6.58 -46.96 -28.23
C THR A 98 -6.81 -45.46 -28.31
N MET A 99 -7.65 -44.99 -29.24
CA MET A 99 -7.98 -43.57 -29.39
C MET A 99 -8.86 -43.06 -28.24
N SER A 100 -9.89 -43.82 -27.85
CA SER A 100 -10.74 -43.47 -26.70
C SER A 100 -9.94 -43.42 -25.40
N SER A 101 -9.00 -44.37 -25.22
CA SER A 101 -8.07 -44.38 -24.10
C SER A 101 -7.20 -43.11 -24.05
N ARG A 102 -6.61 -42.71 -25.19
CA ARG A 102 -5.81 -41.47 -25.29
C ARG A 102 -6.59 -40.22 -24.92
N SER A 103 -7.82 -40.10 -25.42
CA SER A 103 -8.64 -38.93 -25.16
C SER A 103 -9.14 -38.86 -23.71
N VAL A 104 -9.39 -40.01 -23.07
CA VAL A 104 -9.66 -40.09 -21.62
C VAL A 104 -8.44 -39.70 -20.79
N THR A 105 -7.24 -40.10 -21.22
CA THR A 105 -5.98 -39.67 -20.57
C THR A 105 -5.78 -38.17 -20.65
N ARG A 106 -6.03 -37.54 -21.81
CA ARG A 106 -5.96 -36.07 -21.95
C ARG A 106 -6.94 -35.35 -21.05
N LEU A 107 -8.18 -35.83 -20.96
CA LEU A 107 -9.18 -35.26 -20.06
C LEU A 107 -8.75 -35.34 -18.60
N ARG A 108 -8.08 -36.44 -18.21
CA ARG A 108 -7.49 -36.59 -16.88
C ARG A 108 -6.35 -35.59 -16.66
N GLU A 109 -5.43 -35.45 -17.62
CA GLU A 109 -4.33 -34.48 -17.54
C GLU A 109 -4.85 -33.04 -17.40
N HIS A 110 -5.84 -32.65 -18.21
CA HIS A 110 -6.47 -31.32 -18.14
C HIS A 110 -7.25 -31.12 -16.83
N TRP A 111 -7.89 -32.17 -16.33
CA TRP A 111 -8.55 -32.15 -15.01
C TRP A 111 -7.54 -31.95 -13.89
N ASP A 112 -6.42 -32.70 -13.92
CA ASP A 112 -5.36 -32.61 -12.92
C ASP A 112 -4.70 -31.22 -12.95
N GLU A 113 -4.43 -30.67 -14.14
CA GLU A 113 -3.91 -29.31 -14.33
C GLU A 113 -4.88 -28.25 -13.80
N THR A 114 -6.17 -28.36 -14.13
CA THR A 114 -7.20 -27.43 -13.65
C THR A 114 -7.32 -27.49 -12.13
N SER A 115 -7.37 -28.70 -11.56
CA SER A 115 -7.41 -28.92 -10.12
C SER A 115 -6.20 -28.29 -9.42
N GLN A 116 -5.00 -28.48 -9.97
CA GLN A 116 -3.76 -27.89 -9.45
C GLN A 116 -3.78 -26.35 -9.52
N CYS A 117 -4.19 -25.77 -10.65
CA CYS A 117 -4.28 -24.33 -10.82
C CYS A 117 -5.27 -23.70 -9.83
N VAL A 118 -6.41 -24.34 -9.61
CA VAL A 118 -7.40 -23.87 -8.63
C VAL A 118 -6.86 -23.94 -7.20
N LEU A 119 -6.20 -25.03 -6.81
CA LEU A 119 -5.56 -25.14 -5.50
C LEU A 119 -4.47 -24.07 -5.31
N GLN A 120 -3.67 -23.79 -6.34
CA GLN A 120 -2.67 -22.74 -6.33
C GLN A 120 -3.32 -21.36 -6.17
N ARG A 121 -4.42 -21.08 -6.88
CA ARG A 121 -5.15 -19.82 -6.76
C ARG A 121 -5.79 -19.65 -5.38
N ALA A 122 -6.36 -20.71 -4.81
CA ALA A 122 -6.90 -20.69 -3.46
C ALA A 122 -5.81 -20.37 -2.42
N ALA A 123 -4.62 -20.97 -2.55
CA ALA A 123 -3.47 -20.66 -1.70
C ALA A 123 -3.00 -19.20 -1.88
N GLN A 124 -2.95 -18.69 -3.12
CA GLN A 124 -2.62 -17.29 -3.40
C GLN A 124 -3.62 -16.31 -2.75
N LEU A 125 -4.93 -16.56 -2.86
CA LEU A 125 -5.96 -15.72 -2.25
C LEU A 125 -5.87 -15.73 -0.71
N LYS A 126 -5.57 -16.89 -0.11
CA LYS A 126 -5.33 -16.98 1.34
C LYS A 126 -4.12 -16.15 1.78
N ASN A 127 -3.04 -16.18 1.01
CA ASN A 127 -1.86 -15.35 1.26
C ASN A 127 -2.19 -13.85 1.08
N MET A 128 -2.94 -13.50 0.04
CA MET A 128 -3.37 -12.13 -0.23
C MET A 128 -4.22 -11.57 0.90
N LEU A 129 -5.12 -12.37 1.47
CA LEU A 129 -5.91 -11.99 2.63
C LEU A 129 -5.01 -11.68 3.83
N SER A 130 -4.06 -12.57 4.14
CA SER A 130 -3.10 -12.35 5.24
C SER A 130 -2.26 -11.09 5.03
N ASP A 131 -1.73 -10.88 3.82
CA ASP A 131 -0.94 -9.70 3.50
C ASP A 131 -1.79 -8.41 3.57
N SER A 132 -3.04 -8.46 3.10
CA SER A 132 -3.99 -7.34 3.16
C SER A 132 -4.34 -6.97 4.61
N GLN A 133 -4.48 -7.97 5.50
CA GLN A 133 -4.72 -7.74 6.92
C GLN A 133 -3.52 -7.06 7.60
N ARG A 134 -2.28 -7.45 7.26
CA ARG A 134 -1.07 -6.79 7.77
C ARG A 134 -0.96 -5.35 7.29
N PHE A 135 -1.23 -5.11 6.01
CA PHE A 135 -1.32 -3.76 5.44
C PHE A 135 -2.35 -2.92 6.19
N GLU A 136 -3.56 -3.44 6.38
CA GLU A 136 -4.65 -2.72 7.02
C GLU A 136 -4.37 -2.39 8.49
N ALA A 137 -3.79 -3.33 9.23
CA ALA A 137 -3.36 -3.09 10.61
C ALA A 137 -2.33 -1.96 10.68
N LYS A 138 -1.32 -1.98 9.80
CA LYS A 138 -0.29 -0.94 9.75
C LYS A 138 -0.85 0.41 9.31
N ARG A 139 -1.78 0.40 8.35
CA ARG A 139 -2.50 1.58 7.87
C ARG A 139 -3.22 2.30 9.02
N LEU A 140 -4.01 1.56 9.79
CA LEU A 140 -4.76 2.09 10.93
C LEU A 140 -3.85 2.61 12.05
N GLU A 141 -2.72 1.95 12.29
CA GLU A 141 -1.70 2.42 13.23
C GLU A 141 -1.14 3.79 12.79
N LEU A 142 -0.74 3.91 11.52
CA LEU A 142 -0.20 5.15 10.96
C LEU A 142 -1.26 6.26 10.91
N GLU A 143 -2.51 5.97 10.59
CA GLU A 143 -3.59 6.97 10.61
C GLU A 143 -3.81 7.56 12.00
N LYS A 144 -3.82 6.71 13.03
CA LYS A 144 -3.92 7.16 14.42
C LYS A 144 -2.73 8.02 14.81
N TRP A 145 -1.52 7.65 14.39
CA TRP A 145 -0.32 8.44 14.66
C TRP A 145 -0.34 9.79 13.92
N LEU A 146 -0.67 9.79 12.63
CA LEU A 146 -0.78 11.00 11.82
C LEU A 146 -1.80 11.97 12.42
N ALA A 147 -2.99 11.49 12.81
CA ALA A 147 -4.01 12.34 13.41
C ALA A 147 -3.53 13.03 14.70
N ARG A 148 -2.75 12.33 15.54
CA ARG A 148 -2.15 12.94 16.74
C ARG A 148 -1.09 13.98 16.40
N MET A 149 -0.24 13.69 15.41
CA MET A 149 0.83 14.59 15.01
C MET A 149 0.29 15.84 14.32
N GLU A 150 -0.74 15.72 13.49
CA GLU A 150 -1.45 16.83 12.86
C GLU A 150 -2.10 17.72 13.93
N GLN A 151 -2.84 17.13 14.87
CA GLN A 151 -3.43 17.88 15.98
C GLN A 151 -2.35 18.57 16.84
N ARG A 152 -1.22 17.91 17.09
CA ARG A 152 -0.09 18.52 17.79
C ARG A 152 0.46 19.70 17.00
N ALA A 153 0.65 19.56 15.69
CA ALA A 153 1.14 20.64 14.83
C ALA A 153 0.20 21.85 14.83
N GLU A 154 -1.13 21.64 14.83
CA GLU A 154 -2.12 22.71 14.95
C GLU A 154 -1.99 23.45 16.30
N ARG A 155 -1.80 22.71 17.40
CA ARG A 155 -1.63 23.30 18.75
C ARG A 155 -0.34 24.09 18.93
N MET A 156 0.70 23.82 18.14
CA MET A 156 1.95 24.59 18.18
C MET A 156 1.76 26.06 17.78
N GLY A 157 0.66 26.41 17.10
CA GLY A 157 0.26 27.79 16.83
C GLY A 157 1.26 28.59 16.00
N THR A 158 1.18 29.92 16.05
CA THR A 158 2.13 30.80 15.35
C THR A 158 3.43 30.95 16.12
N ILE A 159 4.48 31.42 15.45
CA ILE A 159 5.76 31.72 16.10
C ILE A 159 5.63 32.99 16.94
N ALA A 160 6.10 32.92 18.18
CA ALA A 160 6.05 34.02 19.12
C ALA A 160 7.16 35.06 18.85
N THR A 161 7.08 36.21 19.54
CA THR A 161 8.06 37.30 19.44
C THR A 161 8.81 37.57 20.74
N THR A 162 8.46 36.88 21.84
CA THR A 162 9.13 37.01 23.15
C THR A 162 10.11 35.87 23.39
N ALA A 163 11.20 36.14 24.12
CA ALA A 163 12.31 35.21 24.33
C ALA A 163 11.88 33.89 24.99
N ASP A 164 11.10 33.99 26.07
CA ASP A 164 10.63 32.88 26.89
C ASP A 164 9.77 31.90 26.09
N ILE A 165 8.82 32.42 25.30
CA ILE A 165 7.95 31.61 24.47
C ILE A 165 8.73 31.01 23.28
N LEU A 166 9.65 31.76 22.67
CA LEU A 166 10.49 31.26 21.59
C LEU A 166 11.39 30.09 22.04
N GLU A 167 11.92 30.14 23.26
CA GLU A 167 12.69 29.03 23.83
C GLU A 167 11.82 27.78 24.01
N ALA A 168 10.62 27.94 24.56
CA ALA A 168 9.65 26.84 24.69
C ALA A 168 9.28 26.24 23.33
N GLN A 169 9.00 27.10 22.32
CA GLN A 169 8.70 26.68 20.95
C GLN A 169 9.87 25.95 20.29
N GLN A 170 11.12 26.34 20.55
CA GLN A 170 12.31 25.64 20.04
C GLN A 170 12.42 24.23 20.60
N LYS A 171 12.15 24.06 21.90
CA LYS A 171 12.14 22.74 22.54
C LYS A 171 11.04 21.86 21.97
N GLU A 172 9.83 22.41 21.81
CA GLU A 172 8.70 21.68 21.22
C GLU A 172 8.98 21.28 19.77
N GLN A 173 9.51 22.19 18.96
CA GLN A 173 9.92 21.96 17.59
C GLN A 173 10.94 20.81 17.46
N LYS A 174 11.98 20.80 18.32
CA LYS A 174 12.98 19.72 18.35
C LYS A 174 12.35 18.37 18.70
N SER A 175 11.46 18.35 19.70
CA SER A 175 10.72 17.14 20.09
C SER A 175 9.82 16.63 18.97
N PHE A 176 9.07 17.51 18.31
CA PHE A 176 8.19 17.15 17.19
C PHE A 176 8.98 16.55 16.02
N HIS A 177 10.09 17.18 15.66
CA HIS A 177 10.98 16.70 14.60
C HIS A 177 11.60 15.34 14.95
N ALA A 178 12.04 15.14 16.19
CA ALA A 178 12.60 13.85 16.63
C ALA A 178 11.58 12.69 16.53
N GLU A 179 10.32 12.93 16.94
CA GLU A 179 9.26 11.92 16.84
C GLU A 179 8.91 11.59 15.38
N LEU A 180 8.89 12.59 14.49
CA LEU A 180 8.75 12.37 13.05
C LEU A 180 9.84 11.43 12.51
N HIS A 181 11.10 11.71 12.84
CA HIS A 181 12.23 10.89 12.40
C HIS A 181 12.15 9.47 12.94
N GLN A 182 11.76 9.29 14.20
CA GLN A 182 11.63 7.96 14.80
C GLN A 182 10.56 7.10 14.12
N ASN A 183 9.49 7.73 13.61
CA ASN A 183 8.40 7.03 12.93
C ASN A 183 8.69 6.71 11.45
N LYS A 184 9.76 7.24 10.86
CA LYS A 184 10.09 7.02 9.44
C LYS A 184 10.08 5.54 9.05
N GLN A 185 10.72 4.68 9.84
CA GLN A 185 10.78 3.23 9.60
C GLN A 185 9.40 2.57 9.49
N HIS A 186 8.38 3.11 10.17
CA HIS A 186 7.03 2.56 10.11
C HIS A 186 6.34 2.88 8.78
N PHE A 187 6.64 4.02 8.17
CA PHE A 187 6.21 4.35 6.81
C PHE A 187 6.96 3.51 5.78
N ASP A 188 8.25 3.24 5.98
CA ASP A 188 9.02 2.36 5.11
C ASP A 188 8.41 0.94 5.08
N ILE A 189 8.12 0.35 6.25
CA ILE A 189 7.42 -0.95 6.37
C ILE A 189 6.04 -0.92 5.68
N PHE A 190 5.28 0.16 5.87
CA PHE A 190 3.97 0.32 5.22
C PHE A 190 4.07 0.35 3.69
N ASN A 191 5.10 1.02 3.16
CA ASN A 191 5.39 1.04 1.74
C ASN A 191 5.83 -0.34 1.22
N GLU A 192 6.63 -1.09 1.99
CA GLU A 192 6.99 -2.47 1.64
C GLU A 192 5.76 -3.39 1.57
N LEU A 193 4.84 -3.30 2.54
CA LEU A 193 3.58 -4.06 2.51
C LEU A 193 2.73 -3.70 1.28
N THR A 194 2.69 -2.41 0.91
CA THR A 194 2.03 -1.93 -0.30
C THR A 194 2.65 -2.58 -1.55
N GLN A 195 3.98 -2.52 -1.68
CA GLN A 195 4.69 -3.08 -2.83
C GLN A 195 4.52 -4.58 -2.91
N LYS A 196 4.54 -5.29 -1.78
CA LYS A 196 4.28 -6.73 -1.72
C LYS A 196 2.90 -7.06 -2.30
N LEU A 197 1.86 -6.34 -1.89
CA LEU A 197 0.50 -6.57 -2.40
C LEU A 197 0.39 -6.31 -3.91
N ILE A 198 1.13 -5.33 -4.44
CA ILE A 198 1.12 -5.01 -5.88
C ILE A 198 1.91 -6.05 -6.69
N ALA A 199 3.09 -6.42 -6.21
CA ALA A 199 4.00 -7.28 -6.95
C ALA A 199 3.63 -8.76 -6.92
N VAL A 200 3.09 -9.25 -5.79
CA VAL A 200 2.75 -10.67 -5.62
C VAL A 200 1.39 -11.03 -6.24
N TYR A 201 0.49 -10.04 -6.38
CA TYR A 201 -0.88 -10.24 -6.89
C TYR A 201 -1.17 -9.36 -8.11
N PRO A 202 -0.40 -9.47 -9.22
CA PRO A 202 -0.48 -8.56 -10.37
C PRO A 202 -1.79 -8.68 -11.17
N ASN A 203 -2.49 -9.82 -11.04
CA ASN A 203 -3.77 -10.08 -11.71
C ASN A 203 -4.98 -9.68 -10.85
N ASP A 204 -4.75 -9.17 -9.64
CA ASP A 204 -5.77 -8.72 -8.71
C ASP A 204 -5.85 -7.19 -8.68
N ASP A 205 -7.05 -6.64 -8.41
CA ASP A 205 -7.22 -5.20 -8.32
C ASP A 205 -6.59 -4.65 -7.03
N THR A 206 -5.50 -3.91 -7.20
CA THR A 206 -4.74 -3.27 -6.11
C THR A 206 -4.91 -1.75 -6.09
N THR A 207 -5.85 -1.20 -6.86
CA THR A 207 -6.03 0.26 -7.03
C THR A 207 -6.35 0.95 -5.71
N ARG A 208 -7.21 0.35 -4.88
CA ARG A 208 -7.56 0.89 -3.56
C ARG A 208 -6.35 0.97 -2.64
N ILE A 209 -5.50 -0.05 -2.64
CA ILE A 209 -4.28 -0.11 -1.82
C ILE A 209 -3.35 1.05 -2.21
N LYS A 210 -3.09 1.23 -3.51
CA LYS A 210 -2.25 2.33 -4.04
C LYS A 210 -2.75 3.70 -3.58
N LYS A 211 -4.05 3.97 -3.76
CA LYS A 211 -4.67 5.26 -3.36
C LYS A 211 -4.57 5.51 -1.86
N MET A 212 -4.82 4.49 -1.04
CA MET A 212 -4.74 4.62 0.42
C MET A 212 -3.30 4.92 0.87
N THR A 213 -2.31 4.27 0.25
CA THR A 213 -0.90 4.51 0.51
C THR A 213 -0.47 5.92 0.13
N GLU A 214 -0.92 6.40 -1.03
CA GLU A 214 -0.66 7.76 -1.50
C GLU A 214 -1.19 8.81 -0.51
N VAL A 215 -2.42 8.64 0.00
CA VAL A 215 -3.00 9.56 0.99
C VAL A 215 -2.18 9.61 2.29
N ILE A 216 -1.76 8.45 2.81
CA ILE A 216 -0.94 8.38 4.03
C ILE A 216 0.43 9.03 3.82
N ASN A 217 1.10 8.72 2.71
CA ASN A 217 2.41 9.29 2.39
C ASN A 217 2.32 10.80 2.18
N GLN A 218 1.26 11.30 1.54
CA GLN A 218 1.06 12.73 1.35
C GLN A 218 0.89 13.47 2.68
N ARG A 219 0.11 12.92 3.62
CA ARG A 219 -0.05 13.51 4.96
C ARG A 219 1.28 13.55 5.71
N TYR A 220 2.05 12.47 5.68
CA TYR A 220 3.38 12.43 6.27
C TYR A 220 4.34 13.45 5.63
N ALA A 221 4.35 13.56 4.30
CA ALA A 221 5.16 14.54 3.59
C ALA A 221 4.78 15.98 3.98
N ASN A 222 3.48 16.28 4.10
CA ASN A 222 3.00 17.59 4.53
C ASN A 222 3.47 17.93 5.94
N LEU A 223 3.40 16.99 6.90
CA LEU A 223 3.95 17.19 8.25
C LEU A 223 5.46 17.45 8.21
N ASN A 224 6.20 16.69 7.41
CA ASN A 224 7.65 16.83 7.30
C ASN A 224 8.05 18.19 6.70
N SER A 225 7.38 18.62 5.63
CA SER A 225 7.58 19.96 5.05
C SER A 225 7.18 21.06 6.04
N GLY A 226 6.07 20.88 6.76
CA GLY A 226 5.57 21.82 7.76
C GLY A 226 6.56 22.02 8.91
N VAL A 227 7.09 20.94 9.49
CA VAL A 227 8.09 21.04 10.58
C VAL A 227 9.38 21.70 10.09
N ILE A 228 9.86 21.39 8.89
CA ILE A 228 11.09 22.00 8.35
C ILE A 228 10.89 23.51 8.14
N ASN A 229 9.76 23.90 7.54
CA ASN A 229 9.45 25.31 7.31
C ASN A 229 9.29 26.08 8.62
N ARG A 230 8.54 25.54 9.58
CA ARG A 230 8.39 26.13 10.92
C ARG A 230 9.73 26.30 11.61
N GLY A 231 10.63 25.31 11.51
CA GLY A 231 11.97 25.37 12.08
C GLY A 231 12.79 26.54 11.53
N LYS A 232 12.71 26.80 10.21
CA LYS A 232 13.37 27.96 9.57
C LYS A 232 12.82 29.29 10.09
N GLN A 233 11.50 29.42 10.16
CA GLN A 233 10.86 30.64 10.64
C GLN A 233 11.19 30.90 12.12
N LEU A 234 11.20 29.84 12.94
CA LEU A 234 11.53 29.94 14.36
C LEU A 234 12.99 30.36 14.57
N HIS A 235 13.90 29.81 13.77
CA HIS A 235 15.31 30.21 13.79
C HIS A 235 15.48 31.69 13.41
N ALA A 236 14.76 32.17 12.39
CA ALA A 236 14.79 33.57 11.97
C ALA A 236 14.24 34.50 13.07
N ALA A 237 13.14 34.14 13.73
CA ALA A 237 12.57 34.92 14.83
C ALA A 237 13.56 35.05 16.01
N VAL A 238 14.19 33.94 16.39
CA VAL A 238 15.21 33.91 17.46
C VAL A 238 16.41 34.77 17.09
N HIS A 239 16.89 34.67 15.86
CA HIS A 239 18.00 35.50 15.39
C HIS A 239 17.63 36.99 15.40
N SER A 240 16.41 37.34 14.97
CA SER A 240 15.94 38.73 15.00
C SER A 240 15.87 39.28 16.41
N LEU A 241 15.39 38.49 17.37
CA LEU A 241 15.33 38.89 18.78
C LEU A 241 16.73 39.12 19.36
N GLN A 242 17.66 38.20 19.12
CA GLN A 242 19.06 38.35 19.53
C GLN A 242 19.73 39.59 18.91
N SER A 243 19.41 39.92 17.67
CA SER A 243 19.90 41.14 17.01
C SER A 243 19.31 42.40 17.64
N PHE A 244 18.01 42.37 18.00
CA PHE A 244 17.34 43.46 18.69
C PHE A 244 17.93 43.70 20.07
N ASP A 245 18.12 42.64 20.87
CA ASP A 245 18.70 42.73 22.22
C ASP A 245 20.09 43.38 22.16
N ARG A 246 20.95 42.96 21.23
CA ARG A 246 22.28 43.58 21.03
C ARG A 246 22.20 45.05 20.63
N ALA A 247 21.26 45.42 19.78
CA ALA A 247 21.08 46.81 19.36
C ALA A 247 20.56 47.67 20.53
N MET A 248 19.68 47.12 21.36
CA MET A 248 19.18 47.76 22.56
C MET A 248 20.30 47.98 23.59
N ASP A 249 21.14 46.98 23.82
CA ASP A 249 22.30 47.10 24.73
C ASP A 249 23.25 48.22 24.29
N GLN A 250 23.52 48.33 22.99
CA GLN A 250 24.34 49.41 22.43
C GLN A 250 23.69 50.78 22.61
N PHE A 251 22.37 50.87 22.42
CA PHE A 251 21.63 52.12 22.62
C PHE A 251 21.61 52.56 24.09
N LEU A 252 21.40 51.62 25.02
CA LEU A 252 21.45 51.91 26.46
C LEU A 252 22.85 52.36 26.90
N ALA A 253 23.91 51.73 26.37
CA ALA A 253 25.27 52.17 26.62
C ALA A 253 25.52 53.60 26.10
N PHE A 254 25.04 53.92 24.89
CA PHE A 254 25.11 55.26 24.32
C PHE A 254 24.35 56.30 25.16
N LEU A 255 23.15 55.98 25.63
CA LEU A 255 22.38 56.87 26.51
C LEU A 255 23.13 57.14 27.82
N SER A 256 23.71 56.11 28.43
CA SER A 256 24.50 56.26 29.65
C SER A 256 25.73 57.14 29.42
N GLU A 257 26.46 56.95 28.32
CA GLU A 257 27.60 57.81 27.98
C GLU A 257 27.14 59.27 27.76
N THR A 258 26.03 59.47 27.05
CA THR A 258 25.48 60.81 26.78
C THR A 258 25.03 61.51 28.06
N GLU A 259 24.37 60.78 28.97
CA GLU A 259 23.97 61.28 30.30
C GLU A 259 25.19 61.75 31.09
N THR A 260 26.25 60.92 31.16
CA THR A 260 27.49 61.32 31.86
C THR A 260 28.16 62.55 31.24
N LEU A 261 28.12 62.71 29.92
CA LEU A 261 28.66 63.90 29.25
C LEU A 261 27.85 65.15 29.60
N CYS A 262 26.53 65.06 29.65
CA CYS A 262 25.66 66.15 30.05
C CYS A 262 25.88 66.56 31.51
N GLU A 263 25.91 65.61 32.45
CA GLU A 263 26.19 65.88 33.88
C GLU A 263 27.53 66.58 34.08
N ASN A 264 28.57 66.14 33.36
CA ASN A 264 29.88 66.77 33.40
C ASN A 264 29.83 68.22 32.87
N ALA A 265 29.14 68.45 31.75
CA ALA A 265 28.98 69.79 31.18
C ALA A 265 28.20 70.73 32.12
N GLU A 266 27.16 70.24 32.79
CA GLU A 266 26.40 71.00 33.80
C GLU A 266 27.28 71.37 34.99
N SER A 267 28.04 70.41 35.54
CA SER A 267 29.01 70.67 36.62
C SER A 267 30.06 71.71 36.21
N ASP A 268 30.56 71.67 34.97
CA ASP A 268 31.53 72.63 34.48
C ASP A 268 30.94 74.05 34.36
N ILE A 269 29.67 74.17 33.95
CA ILE A 269 28.94 75.44 33.93
C ILE A 269 28.74 76.00 35.34
N GLU A 270 28.37 75.16 36.31
CA GLU A 270 28.23 75.57 37.72
C GLU A 270 29.56 76.02 38.33
N ARG A 271 30.66 75.32 38.01
CA ARG A 271 32.01 75.66 38.48
C ARG A 271 32.60 76.91 37.84
N ASN A 272 32.23 77.23 36.59
CA ASN A 272 32.74 78.40 35.89
C ASN A 272 31.64 79.17 35.11
N PRO A 273 30.73 79.88 35.80
CA PRO A 273 29.59 80.54 35.17
C PRO A 273 29.98 81.68 34.20
N LEU A 274 31.18 82.24 34.36
CA LEU A 274 31.66 83.39 33.59
C LEU A 274 32.24 83.01 32.22
N MET A 275 32.79 81.80 32.07
CA MET A 275 33.28 81.29 30.77
C MET A 275 32.14 81.05 29.78
N PHE A 276 30.97 80.62 30.25
CA PHE A 276 29.83 80.34 29.37
C PHE A 276 29.21 81.62 28.76
N LYS A 277 29.23 82.74 29.51
CA LYS A 277 28.77 84.05 29.00
C LYS A 277 29.60 84.54 27.81
N VAL A 278 30.91 84.30 27.81
CA VAL A 278 31.80 84.73 26.71
C VAL A 278 31.54 83.92 25.43
N SER A 279 31.31 82.61 25.54
CA SER A 279 31.07 81.75 24.37
C SER A 279 29.72 81.99 23.70
N VAL A 280 28.65 82.26 24.46
CA VAL A 280 27.32 82.59 23.88
C VAL A 280 27.31 83.98 23.24
N GLN A 281 28.08 84.95 23.77
CA GLN A 281 28.24 86.28 23.17
C GLN A 281 28.98 86.23 21.82
N LEU A 282 29.92 85.29 21.63
CA LEU A 282 30.68 85.13 20.39
C LEU A 282 29.87 84.48 19.25
N HIS A 283 28.85 83.66 19.56
CA HIS A 283 27.98 83.02 18.55
C HIS A 283 26.77 83.88 18.09
N HIS A 284 26.53 85.05 18.70
CA HIS A 284 25.50 86.01 18.26
C HIS A 284 26.04 87.17 17.43
N SER A 285 27.31 87.15 17.00
CA SER A 285 27.79 88.10 15.99
C SER A 285 27.35 87.63 14.61
N PRO A 286 26.49 88.38 13.89
CA PRO A 286 26.08 88.00 12.54
C PRO A 286 27.25 88.24 11.58
N THR A 287 27.57 87.21 10.80
CA THR A 287 28.24 87.33 9.50
C THR A 287 27.51 86.47 8.50
#